data_AF-A0A2N0UXQ4-F1
#
_entry.id   AF-A0A2N0UXQ4-F1
#
_cell.length_a   1.000
_cell.length_b   1.000
_cell.length_c   1.000
_cell.angle_alpha   90.00
_cell.angle_beta   90.00
_cell.angle_gamma   90.00
#
_symmetry.space_group_name_H-M   'P 1'
#
loop_
_entity.id
_entity.type
_entity.pdbx_description
1 polymer ?
#
loop_
_entity_poly.entity_id
_entity_poly.type
_entity_poly.pdbx_seq_one_letter_code
_entity_poly.pdbx_strand_id
1 'polypeptide(L)'
;MKARIPPKIPKQLKQEAERIAKSAYEQIREKENKDITRRVFKTMLYALYKDFGFGRDRCAKALRSMTEIVEHSDTDEVFWEHIDRVVIDKLKLEFDKRDYTDNGKVVNFEGE
;
A
#
# COMPACT_ATOMS: atom_id res chain seq x y z
N MET A 1 35.75 -13.15 -40.54
CA MET A 1 34.74 -13.95 -39.81
C MET A 1 33.43 -13.18 -39.79
N LYS A 2 32.32 -13.73 -40.31
CA LYS A 2 31.00 -13.08 -40.20
C LYS A 2 30.41 -13.41 -38.83
N ALA A 3 30.08 -12.40 -38.03
CA ALA A 3 29.47 -12.58 -36.71
C ALA A 3 28.12 -13.30 -36.85
N ARG A 4 27.90 -14.35 -36.06
CA ARG A 4 26.64 -15.09 -36.04
C ARG A 4 25.61 -14.26 -35.27
N ILE A 5 24.54 -13.85 -35.95
CA ILE A 5 23.44 -13.10 -35.31
C ILE A 5 22.64 -14.09 -34.46
N PRO A 6 22.39 -13.81 -33.16
CA PRO A 6 21.59 -14.68 -32.31
C PRO A 6 20.17 -14.89 -32.88
N PRO A 7 19.59 -16.09 -32.78
CA PRO A 7 18.22 -16.33 -33.22
C PRO A 7 17.24 -15.41 -32.48
N LYS A 8 16.27 -14.84 -33.20
CA LYS A 8 15.23 -13.99 -32.60
C LYS A 8 14.48 -14.81 -31.55
N ILE A 9 14.55 -14.36 -30.29
CA ILE A 9 13.80 -14.97 -29.19
C ILE A 9 12.30 -14.96 -29.55
N PRO A 10 11.62 -16.11 -29.51
CA PRO A 10 10.18 -16.21 -29.75
C PRO A 10 9.40 -15.23 -28.88
N LYS A 11 8.42 -14.53 -29.48
CA LYS A 11 7.59 -13.53 -28.79
C LYS A 11 6.91 -14.10 -27.53
N GLN A 12 6.50 -15.37 -27.59
CA GLN A 12 5.88 -16.10 -26.47
C GLN A 12 6.84 -16.25 -25.28
N LEU A 13 8.11 -16.60 -25.51
CA LEU A 13 9.12 -16.73 -24.45
C LEU A 13 9.44 -15.38 -23.79
N LYS A 14 9.41 -14.28 -24.56
CA LYS A 14 9.56 -12.93 -23.98
C LYS A 14 8.37 -12.57 -23.09
N GLN A 15 7.15 -12.80 -23.56
CA GLN A 15 5.93 -12.53 -22.81
C GLN A 15 5.85 -13.36 -21.52
N GLU A 16 6.27 -14.63 -21.56
CA GLU A 16 6.30 -15.48 -20.39
C GLU A 16 7.36 -15.03 -19.37
N ALA A 17 8.55 -14.65 -19.83
CA ALA A 17 9.59 -14.08 -18.97
C ALA A 17 9.15 -12.77 -18.31
N GLU A 18 8.47 -11.88 -19.07
CA GLU A 18 7.89 -10.64 -18.55
C GLU A 18 6.81 -10.92 -17.49
N ARG A 19 5.94 -11.91 -17.72
CA ARG A 19 4.92 -12.32 -16.74
C ARG A 19 5.53 -12.86 -15.45
N ILE A 20 6.56 -13.70 -15.54
CA ILE A 20 7.27 -14.25 -14.38
C ILE A 20 7.98 -13.13 -13.60
N ALA A 21 8.63 -12.20 -14.30
CA ALA A 21 9.27 -11.04 -13.67
C ALA A 21 8.25 -10.15 -12.95
N LYS A 22 7.10 -9.87 -13.59
CA LYS A 22 6.01 -9.09 -13.00
C LYS A 22 5.45 -9.77 -11.75
N SER A 23 5.15 -11.07 -11.80
CA SER A 23 4.60 -11.78 -10.66
C SER A 23 5.59 -11.89 -9.49
N ALA A 24 6.88 -12.12 -9.77
CA ALA A 24 7.91 -12.13 -8.76
C ALA A 24 8.06 -10.76 -8.08
N TYR A 25 8.02 -9.68 -8.88
CA TYR A 25 8.05 -8.32 -8.36
C TYR A 25 6.84 -8.01 -7.47
N GLU A 26 5.63 -8.37 -7.92
CA GLU A 26 4.40 -8.17 -7.15
C GLU A 26 4.43 -8.93 -5.81
N GLN A 27 4.91 -10.17 -5.79
CA GLN A 27 5.04 -10.95 -4.55
C GLN A 27 6.02 -10.33 -3.56
N ILE A 28 7.18 -9.86 -4.04
CA ILE A 28 8.17 -9.19 -3.20
C ILE A 28 7.56 -7.92 -2.61
N ARG A 29 6.93 -7.09 -3.46
CA ARG A 29 6.27 -5.85 -3.05
C ARG A 29 5.16 -6.09 -2.04
N GLU A 30 4.32 -7.10 -2.26
CA GLU A 30 3.23 -7.43 -1.33
C GLU A 30 3.77 -7.87 0.04
N LYS A 31 4.85 -8.66 0.05
CA LYS A 31 5.51 -9.10 1.28
C LYS A 31 6.11 -7.91 2.04
N GLU A 32 6.79 -7.00 1.35
CA GLU A 32 7.35 -5.79 1.94
C GLU A 32 6.24 -4.88 2.49
N ASN A 33 5.17 -4.67 1.74
CA ASN A 33 4.00 -3.91 2.17
C ASN A 33 3.40 -4.50 3.45
N LYS A 34 3.20 -5.83 3.51
CA LYS A 34 2.68 -6.51 4.71
C LYS A 34 3.59 -6.33 5.91
N ASP A 35 4.91 -6.38 5.73
CA ASP A 35 5.86 -6.17 6.84
C ASP A 35 5.84 -4.72 7.33
N ILE A 36 5.84 -3.75 6.42
CA ILE A 36 5.75 -2.32 6.75
C ILE A 36 4.47 -2.02 7.51
N THR A 37 3.31 -2.46 7.02
CA THR A 37 2.01 -2.26 7.68
C THR A 37 2.02 -2.83 9.10
N ARG A 38 2.57 -4.03 9.31
CA ARG A 38 2.68 -4.64 10.64
C ARG A 38 3.59 -3.84 11.57
N ARG A 39 4.72 -3.33 11.07
CA ARG A 39 5.64 -2.49 11.87
C ARG A 39 4.97 -1.19 12.27
N VAL A 40 4.32 -0.51 11.33
CA VAL A 40 3.59 0.74 11.57
C VAL A 40 2.52 0.54 12.65
N PHE A 41 1.64 -0.47 12.52
CA PHE A 41 0.60 -0.73 13.53
C PHE A 41 1.18 -1.04 14.90
N LYS A 42 2.24 -1.87 14.99
CA LYS A 42 2.88 -2.18 16.27
C LYS A 42 3.48 -0.94 16.93
N THR A 43 4.14 -0.08 16.16
CA THR A 43 4.75 1.14 16.68
C THR A 43 3.69 2.12 17.17
N MET A 44 2.57 2.28 16.44
CA MET A 44 1.44 3.09 16.89
C MET A 44 0.85 2.57 18.21
N LEU A 45 0.57 1.26 18.31
CA LEU A 45 0.05 0.67 19.54
C LEU A 45 1.03 0.81 20.72
N TYR A 46 2.33 0.69 20.45
CA TYR A 46 3.36 0.90 21.46
C TYR A 46 3.38 2.35 21.97
N ALA A 47 3.26 3.34 21.08
CA ALA A 47 3.13 4.75 21.47
C ALA A 47 1.85 4.98 22.28
N LEU A 48 0.71 4.41 21.87
CA LEU A 48 -0.55 4.48 22.63
C LEU A 48 -0.42 3.88 24.05
N TYR A 49 0.30 2.77 24.18
CA TYR A 49 0.57 2.18 25.49
C TYR A 49 1.51 3.06 26.33
N LYS A 50 2.66 3.45 25.76
CA LYS A 50 3.74 4.13 26.45
C LYS A 50 3.36 5.55 26.89
N ASP A 51 2.76 6.32 25.99
CA ASP A 51 2.56 7.76 26.19
C ASP A 51 1.15 8.09 26.69
N PHE A 52 0.17 7.21 26.44
CA PHE A 52 -1.24 7.42 26.80
C PHE A 52 -1.82 6.36 27.75
N GLY A 53 -1.03 5.35 28.14
CA GLY A 53 -1.44 4.33 29.11
C GLY A 53 -2.51 3.36 28.59
N PHE A 54 -2.64 3.17 27.28
CA PHE A 54 -3.66 2.28 26.73
C PHE A 54 -3.34 0.83 27.10
N GLY A 55 -4.23 0.21 27.88
CA GLY A 55 -4.17 -1.22 28.20
C GLY A 55 -4.57 -2.11 27.02
N ARG A 56 -4.42 -3.43 27.22
CA ARG A 56 -4.69 -4.48 26.21
C ARG A 56 -5.97 -4.24 25.41
N ASP A 57 -7.10 -4.04 26.07
CA ASP A 57 -8.40 -4.01 25.38
C ASP A 57 -8.58 -2.74 24.53
N ARG A 58 -8.04 -1.60 25.00
CA ARG A 58 -8.04 -0.35 24.23
C ARG A 58 -7.15 -0.48 23.00
N CYS A 59 -5.97 -1.08 23.15
CA CYS A 59 -5.08 -1.37 22.03
C CYS A 59 -5.69 -2.38 21.05
N ALA A 60 -6.36 -3.43 21.54
CA ALA A 60 -7.05 -4.39 20.69
C ALA A 60 -8.21 -3.76 19.90
N LYS A 61 -8.96 -2.84 20.53
CA LYS A 61 -9.99 -2.06 19.84
C LYS A 61 -9.37 -1.16 18.77
N ALA A 62 -8.31 -0.42 19.09
CA ALA A 62 -7.60 0.41 18.12
C ALA A 62 -7.07 -0.40 16.94
N LEU A 63 -6.49 -1.58 17.18
CA LEU A 63 -6.03 -2.48 16.13
C LEU A 63 -7.16 -2.93 15.20
N ARG A 64 -8.30 -3.34 15.76
CA ARG A 64 -9.48 -3.72 14.96
C ARG A 64 -9.95 -2.56 14.08
N SER A 65 -10.11 -1.37 14.66
CA SER A 65 -10.52 -0.19 13.90
C SER A 65 -9.52 0.18 12.80
N MET A 66 -8.21 0.09 13.04
CA MET A 66 -7.20 0.31 12.01
C MET A 66 -7.29 -0.72 10.88
N THR A 67 -7.53 -2.00 11.20
CA THR A 67 -7.74 -3.04 10.19
C THR A 67 -9.00 -2.78 9.35
N GLU A 68 -10.12 -2.46 9.99
CA GLU A 68 -11.39 -2.14 9.30
C GLU A 68 -11.24 -0.93 8.36
N ILE A 69 -10.54 0.12 8.81
CA ILE A 69 -10.21 1.32 8.01
C ILE A 69 -9.43 0.93 6.75
N VAL A 70 -8.41 0.08 6.87
CA VAL A 70 -7.58 -0.34 5.72
C VAL A 70 -8.36 -1.27 4.79
N GLU A 71 -9.19 -2.18 5.31
CA GLU A 71 -9.94 -3.13 4.46
C GLU A 71 -11.01 -2.45 3.60
N HIS A 72 -11.57 -1.32 4.07
CA HIS A 72 -12.62 -0.59 3.35
C HIS A 72 -12.12 0.66 2.62
N SER A 73 -10.80 0.94 2.67
CA SER A 73 -10.23 2.19 2.13
C SER A 73 -10.38 2.34 0.62
N ASP A 74 -10.57 1.23 -0.09
CA ASP A 74 -10.66 1.20 -1.56
C ASP A 74 -12.11 1.20 -2.06
N THR A 75 -13.08 1.17 -1.14
CA THR A 75 -14.52 1.12 -1.46
C THR A 75 -15.19 2.49 -1.52
N ASP A 76 -14.53 3.53 -0.99
CA ASP A 76 -15.05 4.89 -0.88
C ASP A 76 -14.06 5.88 -1.53
N GLU A 77 -14.53 6.56 -2.59
CA GLU A 77 -13.75 7.49 -3.39
C GLU A 77 -13.20 8.68 -2.56
N VAL A 78 -13.92 9.10 -1.52
CA VAL A 78 -13.55 10.24 -0.67
C VAL A 78 -12.92 9.83 0.66
N PHE A 79 -12.68 8.53 0.87
CA PHE A 79 -12.17 7.97 2.12
C PHE A 79 -10.87 8.64 2.59
N TRP A 80 -9.88 8.68 1.70
CA TRP A 80 -8.56 9.24 2.02
C TRP A 80 -8.63 10.76 2.20
N GLU A 81 -9.50 11.45 1.47
CA GLU A 81 -9.71 12.88 1.67
C GLU A 81 -10.28 13.16 3.07
N HIS A 82 -11.19 12.30 3.56
CA HIS A 82 -11.70 12.40 4.91
C HIS A 82 -10.60 12.25 5.96
N ILE A 83 -9.70 11.27 5.79
CA ILE A 83 -8.55 11.07 6.68
C ILE A 83 -7.64 12.30 6.67
N ASP A 84 -7.28 12.83 5.50
CA ASP A 84 -6.42 14.02 5.38
C ASP A 84 -7.08 15.25 6.03
N ARG A 85 -8.39 15.45 5.87
CA ARG A 85 -9.11 16.54 6.56
C ARG A 85 -9.03 16.41 8.09
N VAL A 86 -9.05 15.21 8.64
CA VAL A 86 -8.90 15.01 10.09
C VAL A 86 -7.44 15.17 10.52
N VAL A 87 -6.51 14.47 9.88
CA VAL A 87 -5.10 14.38 10.30
C VAL A 87 -4.34 15.67 10.00
N ILE A 88 -4.50 16.23 8.80
CA ILE A 88 -3.79 17.42 8.35
C ILE A 88 -4.59 18.67 8.73
N ASP A 89 -5.86 18.77 8.30
CA ASP A 89 -6.57 20.04 8.46
C ASP A 89 -7.06 20.30 9.88
N LYS A 90 -7.50 19.27 10.61
CA LYS A 90 -8.00 19.42 11.99
C LYS A 90 -6.92 19.25 13.04
N LEU A 91 -6.11 18.19 12.95
CA LEU A 91 -5.04 17.93 13.93
C LEU A 91 -3.74 18.69 13.63
N LYS A 92 -3.61 19.29 12.44
CA LYS A 92 -2.44 20.09 12.04
C LYS A 92 -1.13 19.30 12.06
N LEU A 93 -1.18 18.01 11.73
CA LEU A 93 0.00 17.18 11.60
C LEU A 93 0.65 17.38 10.22
N GLU A 94 1.98 17.36 10.20
CA GLU A 94 2.79 17.60 9.00
C GLU A 94 2.84 16.34 8.11
N PHE A 95 1.80 16.15 7.31
CA PHE A 95 1.77 15.17 6.22
C PHE A 95 1.54 15.87 4.89
N ASP A 96 2.13 15.34 3.82
CA ASP A 96 1.85 15.77 2.46
C ASP A 96 0.43 15.31 2.08
N LYS A 97 -0.40 16.25 1.63
CA LYS A 97 -1.72 15.92 1.09
C LYS A 97 -1.56 15.06 -0.15
N ARG A 98 -2.37 14.02 -0.26
CA ARG A 98 -2.41 13.21 -1.47
C ARG A 98 -2.98 14.05 -2.63
N ASP A 99 -2.51 13.78 -3.85
CA ASP A 99 -3.15 14.32 -5.05
C ASP A 99 -4.43 13.52 -5.35
N TYR A 100 -5.58 14.19 -5.25
CA TYR A 100 -6.92 13.62 -5.48
C TYR A 100 -7.51 14.01 -6.84
N THR A 101 -6.73 14.68 -7.71
CA THR A 101 -7.20 15.07 -9.05
C THR A 101 -7.12 13.90 -10.04
N ASP A 102 -7.73 14.02 -11.22
CA ASP A 102 -7.72 13.01 -12.29
C ASP A 102 -6.31 12.63 -12.82
N ASN A 103 -5.25 13.35 -12.42
CA ASN A 103 -3.85 12.99 -12.70
C ASN A 103 -3.20 12.16 -11.55
N GLY A 104 -3.94 11.93 -10.47
CA GLY A 104 -3.65 11.10 -9.31
C GLY A 104 -4.67 9.98 -9.12
N LYS A 105 -5.19 9.43 -10.23
CA LYS A 105 -6.17 8.33 -10.22
C LYS A 105 -5.78 7.26 -9.18
N VAL A 106 -6.70 6.98 -8.28
CA VAL A 106 -6.81 5.64 -7.70
C VAL A 106 -7.01 4.73 -8.90
N VAL A 107 -5.96 4.05 -9.34
CA VAL A 107 -6.09 2.96 -10.30
C VAL A 107 -6.93 1.91 -9.59
N ASN A 108 -8.26 2.01 -9.75
CA ASN A 108 -9.08 0.83 -9.83
C ASN A 108 -8.38 -0.04 -10.88
N PHE A 109 -7.72 -1.08 -10.41
CA PHE A 109 -7.08 -2.06 -11.26
C PHE A 109 -8.23 -2.82 -11.95
N GLU A 110 -8.80 -2.22 -12.99
CA GLU A 110 -9.57 -2.99 -13.96
C GLU A 110 -8.55 -3.86 -14.68
N GLY A 111 -8.44 -5.10 -14.19
CA GLY A 111 -7.75 -6.17 -14.89
C GLY A 111 -8.56 -6.53 -16.13
N GLU A 112 -8.11 -6.07 -17.30
CA GLU A 112 -8.28 -6.81 -18.55
C GLU A 112 -7.25 -7.95 -18.66
#